data_AF-A0A3E4PXK6-F1
#
_entry.id   AF-A0A3E4PXK6-F1
#
_cell.length_a   1.000
_cell.length_b   1.000
_cell.length_c   1.000
_cell.angle_alpha   90.00
_cell.angle_beta   90.00
_cell.angle_gamma   90.00
#
_symmetry.space_group_name_H-M   'P 1'
#
loop_
_entity.id
_entity.type
_entity.pdbx_description
1 polymer ?
#
loop_
_entity_poly.entity_id
_entity_poly.type
_entity_poly.pdbx_seq_one_letter_code
_entity_poly.pdbx_strand_id
1 'polypeptide(L)' 'MAEKGYGEIKARAKIFPSDIDKFSEQGVSIALVQAKASPKTKQRAEAKGIKLYDDLSPEKVKEVREKVKKRKTGGNNNA' A
#
# COMPACT_ATOMS: atom_id res chain seq x y z
N MET A 1 14.08 -4.90 16.18
CA MET A 1 13.21 -5.37 15.08
C MET A 1 12.31 -4.20 14.72
N ALA A 2 12.60 -3.43 13.67
CA ALA A 2 11.88 -2.18 13.40
C ALA A 2 10.44 -2.51 12.95
N GLU A 3 9.46 -2.08 13.74
CA GLU A 3 8.04 -2.23 13.45
C GLU A 3 7.71 -1.47 12.16
N LYS A 4 7.53 -2.23 11.08
CA LYS A 4 7.27 -1.73 9.73
C LYS A 4 5.83 -1.19 9.61
N GLY A 5 5.53 -0.10 10.31
CA GLY A 5 4.15 0.38 10.50
C GLY A 5 3.54 1.19 9.35
N TYR A 6 4.34 1.70 8.41
CA TYR A 6 3.82 2.63 7.38
C TYR A 6 4.52 2.55 6.02
N GLY A 7 5.78 2.07 5.98
CA GLY A 7 6.52 1.86 4.74
C GLY A 7 5.96 0.70 3.92
N GLU A 8 5.46 -0.36 4.56
CA GLU A 8 5.06 -1.59 3.86
C GLU A 8 3.74 -1.52 3.10
N ILE A 9 2.80 -0.64 3.46
CA ILE A 9 1.44 -0.65 2.90
C ILE A 9 1.07 0.73 2.32
N LYS A 10 0.83 0.80 1.01
CA LYS A 10 0.33 2.00 0.32
C LYS A 10 -1.06 1.78 -0.23
N ALA A 11 -1.96 2.72 0.04
CA ALA A 11 -3.30 2.76 -0.53
C ALA A 11 -3.41 3.93 -1.54
N ARG A 12 -3.92 3.66 -2.75
CA ARG A 12 -4.10 4.66 -3.83
C ARG A 12 -5.43 4.46 -4.56
N ALA A 13 -5.91 5.51 -5.22
CA ALA A 13 -7.06 5.38 -6.13
C ALA A 13 -6.64 4.76 -7.47
N LYS A 14 -5.49 5.16 -8.01
CA LYS A 14 -4.93 4.68 -9.28
C LYS A 14 -3.45 4.34 -9.12
N ILE A 15 -2.94 3.41 -9.92
CA ILE A 15 -1.56 2.95 -9.90
C ILE A 15 -0.96 2.93 -11.30
N PHE A 16 0.29 3.37 -11.42
CA PHE A 16 1.08 3.26 -12.65
C PHE A 16 2.31 2.38 -12.44
N PRO A 17 2.93 1.87 -13.51
CA PRO A 17 4.16 1.10 -13.41
C PRO A 17 5.30 1.85 -12.71
N SER A 18 5.36 3.18 -12.85
CA SER A 18 6.36 4.03 -12.18
C SER A 18 6.10 4.20 -10.68
N ASP A 19 4.85 4.10 -10.23
CA ASP A 19 4.55 4.10 -8.80
C ASP A 19 5.09 2.83 -8.13
N ILE A 20 5.07 1.69 -8.82
CA ILE A 20 5.61 0.43 -8.31
C ILE A 20 7.13 0.52 -8.08
N ASP A 21 7.87 1.17 -8.98
CA ASP A 21 9.30 1.39 -8.76
C ASP A 21 9.55 2.24 -7.51
N LYS A 22 8.82 3.36 -7.37
CA LYS A 22 8.88 4.22 -6.18
C LYS A 22 8.49 3.47 -4.91
N PHE A 23 7.54 2.55 -4.99
CA PHE A 23 7.09 1.73 -3.87
C PHE A 23 8.20 0.78 -3.41
N SER A 24 8.91 0.16 -4.36
CA SER A 24 10.06 -0.68 -4.05
C SER A 24 11.17 0.12 -3.36
N GLU A 25 11.49 1.32 -3.85
CA GLU A 25 12.48 2.22 -3.22
C GLU A 25 12.07 2.69 -1.81
N GLN A 26 10.77 2.84 -1.58
CA GLN A 26 10.20 3.22 -0.27
C GLN A 26 10.08 2.05 0.72
N GLY A 27 10.41 0.82 0.32
CA GLY A 27 10.24 -0.37 1.15
C GLY A 27 8.79 -0.81 1.31
N VAL A 28 7.94 -0.50 0.33
CA VAL A 28 6.53 -0.94 0.26
C VAL A 28 6.48 -2.38 -0.21
N SER A 29 5.75 -3.22 0.54
CA SER A 29 5.55 -4.64 0.21
C SER A 29 4.11 -4.94 -0.21
N ILE A 30 3.16 -4.05 0.09
CA ILE A 30 1.73 -4.19 -0.20
C ILE A 30 1.20 -2.88 -0.79
N ALA A 31 0.57 -2.98 -1.96
CA ALA A 31 -0.10 -1.87 -2.62
C ALA A 31 -1.59 -2.21 -2.79
N LEU A 32 -2.46 -1.33 -2.32
CA LEU A 32 -3.92 -1.44 -2.40
C LEU A 32 -4.44 -0.34 -3.32
N VAL A 33 -5.20 -0.71 -4.34
CA VAL A 33 -5.63 0.22 -5.39
C VAL A 33 -7.11 0.04 -5.69
N GLN A 34 -7.83 1.17 -5.81
CA GLN A 34 -9.24 1.14 -6.17
C GLN A 34 -9.45 0.78 -7.64
N ALA A 35 -8.67 1.40 -8.53
CA ALA A 35 -8.73 1.11 -9.95
C ALA A 35 -8.06 -0.23 -10.28
N LYS A 36 -8.60 -0.92 -11.29
CA LYS A 36 -7.98 -2.08 -11.91
C LYS A 36 -6.59 -1.74 -12.44
N ALA A 37 -5.59 -2.52 -12.04
CA ALA A 37 -4.22 -2.30 -12.47
C ALA A 37 -4.00 -2.90 -13.87
N SER A 38 -3.26 -2.18 -14.71
CA SER A 38 -2.85 -2.68 -16.03
C SER A 38 -1.95 -3.92 -15.88
N PRO A 39 -2.00 -4.91 -16.80
CA PRO A 39 -1.14 -6.11 -16.74
C PRO A 39 0.35 -5.79 -16.56
N LYS A 40 0.84 -4.74 -17.23
CA LYS A 40 2.22 -4.26 -17.10
C LYS A 40 2.57 -3.84 -15.67
N THR A 41 1.60 -3.25 -14.96
CA THR A 41 1.79 -2.83 -13.56
C THR A 41 1.82 -4.04 -12.63
N LYS A 42 0.99 -5.06 -12.88
CA LYS A 42 0.97 -6.31 -12.11
C LYS A 42 2.28 -7.08 -12.24
N GLN A 43 2.77 -7.27 -13.48
CA GLN A 43 4.07 -7.91 -13.73
C GLN A 43 5.21 -7.18 -13.03
N ARG A 44 5.20 -5.84 -13.04
CA ARG A 44 6.23 -5.05 -12.37
C ARG A 44 6.16 -5.16 -10.85
N ALA A 45 4.96 -5.25 -10.29
CA ALA A 45 4.77 -5.45 -8.85
C ALA A 45 5.32 -6.82 -8.42
N GLU A 46 5.00 -7.87 -9.18
CA GLU A 46 5.51 -9.23 -8.95
C GLU A 46 7.04 -9.29 -9.05
N ALA A 47 7.63 -8.69 -10.09
CA ALA A 47 9.08 -8.63 -10.27
C ALA A 47 9.81 -7.89 -9.12
N LYS A 48 9.12 -6.96 -8.45
CA LYS A 48 9.65 -6.20 -7.30
C LYS A 48 9.26 -6.81 -5.95
N GLY A 49 8.55 -7.95 -5.94
CA GLY A 49 8.09 -8.59 -4.71
C GLY A 49 6.97 -7.84 -3.96
N ILE A 50 6.23 -6.98 -4.67
CA ILE A 50 5.15 -6.17 -4.10
C ILE A 50 3.82 -6.86 -4.35
N LYS A 51 3.07 -7.13 -3.27
CA LYS A 51 1.70 -7.64 -3.35
C LYS A 51 0.76 -6.51 -3.75
N LEU A 52 0.31 -6.54 -5.01
CA LEU A 52 -0.65 -5.57 -5.55
C LEU A 52 -2.07 -6.14 -5.49
N TYR A 53 -2.95 -5.46 -4.75
CA TYR A 53 -4.38 -5.71 -4.72
C TYR A 53 -5.08 -4.57 -5.47
N ASP A 54 -5.60 -4.87 -6.65
CA ASP A 54 -6.36 -3.92 -7.48
C ASP A 54 -7.85 -4.21 -7.48
N ASP A 55 -8.62 -3.28 -8.06
CA ASP A 55 -10.09 -3.39 -8.18
C ASP A 55 -10.82 -3.44 -6.83
N LEU A 56 -10.26 -2.78 -5.82
CA LEU A 56 -10.85 -2.74 -4.48
C LEU A 56 -11.92 -1.66 -4.36
N SER A 57 -13.01 -1.97 -3.68
CA SER A 57 -14.04 -0.98 -3.34
C SER A 57 -13.44 0.20 -2.55
N PRO A 58 -13.90 1.43 -2.80
CA PRO A 58 -13.38 2.62 -2.13
C PRO A 58 -13.52 2.54 -0.61
N GLU A 59 -14.58 1.90 -0.12
CA GLU A 59 -14.80 1.62 1.30
C GLU A 59 -13.71 0.74 1.90
N LYS A 60 -13.29 -0.30 1.19
CA LYS A 60 -12.25 -1.22 1.65
C LYS A 60 -10.89 -0.53 1.72
N VAL A 61 -10.56 0.28 0.72
CA VAL A 61 -9.33 1.08 0.69
C VAL A 61 -9.33 2.11 1.82
N LYS A 62 -10.47 2.75 2.10
CA LYS A 62 -10.65 3.66 3.24
C LYS A 62 -10.48 2.94 4.57
N GLU A 63 -11.11 1.77 4.75
CA GLU A 63 -10.98 0.95 5.96
C GLU A 63 -9.52 0.59 6.25
N VAL A 64 -8.78 0.10 5.24
CA VAL A 64 -7.37 -0.26 5.42
C VAL A 64 -6.53 0.97 5.73
N ARG A 65 -6.77 2.08 5.05
CA ARG A 65 -6.05 3.35 5.32
C ARG A 65 -6.29 3.82 6.75
N GLU A 66 -7.52 3.75 7.25
CA GLU A 66 -7.87 4.12 8.63
C GLU A 66 -7.26 3.15 9.66
N LYS A 67 -7.28 1.84 9.40
CA LYS A 67 -6.61 0.84 10.27
C LYS A 67 -5.11 1.06 10.34
N VAL A 68 -4.47 1.32 9.20
CA VAL A 68 -3.02 1.61 9.12
C VAL A 68 -2.70 2.93 9.81
N LYS A 69 -3.54 3.97 9.64
CA LYS A 69 -3.39 5.26 10.33
C LYS A 69 -3.54 5.11 11.85
N LYS A 70 -4.52 4.33 12.34
CA LYS A 70 -4.71 4.07 13.77
C LYS A 70 -3.53 3.32 14.39
N ARG A 71 -2.91 2.37 13.68
CA ARG A 71 -1.67 1.72 14.13
C ARG A 71 -0.51 2.70 14.27
N LYS A 72 -0.44 3.74 13.43
CA LYS A 72 0.55 4.82 13.57
C LYS A 72 0.30 5.68 14.82
N THR A 73 -0.96 5.94 15.17
CA THR A 73 -1.34 6.80 16.31
C THR A 73 -1.47 6.01 17.63
N GLY A 74 -1.29 4.68 17.62
CA GLY A 74 -1.41 3.81 18.79
C GLY A 74 -0.23 3.81 19.76
N GLY A 75 0.61 4.86 19.73
CA GLY A 75 1.79 4.99 20.58
C GLY A 75 2.01 6.43 21.03
N ASN A 76 0.97 7.12 21.55
CA ASN A 76 1.14 8.20 22.52
C ASN A 76 -0.22 8.59 23.15
N ASN A 77 -0.75 7.79 24.08
CA ASN A 77 -1.80 8.24 25.02
C ASN A 77 -1.48 7.68 26.42
N ASN A 78 -0.31 8.05 26.94
CA ASN A 78 -0.10 8.15 28.39
C ASN A 78 0.36 9.58 28.64
N ALA A 79 -0.60 10.46 28.91
CA ALA A 79 -0.42 11.75 29.55
C ALA A 79 -1.61 11.94 30.49
#